data_AF-A0A931SF82-F1
#
_entry.id   AF-A0A931SF82-F1
#
_cell.length_a   1.000
_cell.length_b   1.000
_cell.length_c   1.000
_cell.angle_alpha   90.00
_cell.angle_beta   90.00
_cell.angle_gamma   90.00
#
_symmetry.space_group_name_H-M   'P 1'
#
loop_
_entity.id
_entity.type
_entity.pdbx_description
1 polymer ?
#
loop_
_entity_poly.entity_id
_entity_poly.type
_entity_poly.pdbx_seq_one_letter_code
_entity_poly.pdbx_strand_id
1 'polypeptide(L)'
;MAKRIVFSGIQPSGNLHIGNYIGAISQWVKSQEDGLNIFCIVDLHAITVPQNPKELREKTLEVVALLLAAGIDPAKSILFVQSHNPDHANLGWVLNNFISMGQLSRMTQFKEKSEGKDFVSAGLFDYPALMAADILLYDTTEVPVGEDQKQHVELTRDVALRFNKKFGETFVVPRPIIPKSGARIMSLTDPTKKMSKSDENEKGAVYLLDNKEAVYSKIAAATTDSDSKIKYDVKLKAGISNLLEIYSQIADKDIKAIEKEFEGKSYKEFKEAVVNSLVEFLEPIQKKYQKARVGNELIAVLREGAEAASKISRGKLAEVYKKVGFVTA
;
A
#
# COMPACT_ATOMS: atom_id res chain seq x y z
N MET A 1 -19.43 -11.97 17.95
CA MET A 1 -18.25 -11.08 17.75
C MET A 1 -18.43 -10.39 16.41
N ALA A 2 -18.14 -9.10 16.32
CA ALA A 2 -18.19 -8.40 15.02
C ALA A 2 -17.24 -9.10 14.04
N LYS A 3 -17.71 -9.36 12.81
CA LYS A 3 -16.90 -9.97 11.75
C LYS A 3 -15.71 -9.03 11.48
N ARG A 4 -14.50 -9.58 11.42
CA ARG A 4 -13.29 -8.81 11.10
C ARG A 4 -13.44 -8.20 9.69
N ILE A 5 -13.33 -6.88 9.59
CA ILE A 5 -13.33 -6.13 8.33
C ILE A 5 -12.06 -5.30 8.25
N VAL A 6 -11.31 -5.49 7.18
CA VAL A 6 -10.02 -4.86 6.92
C VAL A 6 -10.16 -3.95 5.70
N PHE A 7 -9.75 -2.69 5.84
CA PHE A 7 -9.65 -1.77 4.70
C PHE A 7 -8.20 -1.32 4.52
N SER A 8 -7.69 -1.40 3.29
CA SER A 8 -6.37 -0.90 2.94
C SER A 8 -6.38 -0.23 1.56
N GLY A 9 -5.86 0.99 1.51
CA GLY A 9 -5.74 1.79 0.29
C GLY A 9 -4.30 1.80 -0.24
N ILE A 10 -4.15 1.78 -1.56
CA ILE A 10 -2.85 2.00 -2.23
C ILE A 10 -3.00 3.03 -3.36
N GLN A 11 -2.13 4.04 -3.36
CA GLN A 11 -2.11 5.02 -4.45
C GLN A 11 -1.55 4.39 -5.73
N PRO A 12 -2.16 4.65 -6.91
CA PRO A 12 -1.63 4.29 -8.22
C PRO A 12 -0.48 5.23 -8.62
N SER A 13 0.58 5.28 -7.81
CA SER A 13 1.75 6.13 -8.02
C SER A 13 3.04 5.31 -8.04
N GLY A 14 3.97 5.75 -8.90
CA GLY A 14 5.26 5.10 -9.13
C GLY A 14 5.15 3.64 -9.57
N ASN A 15 6.28 2.94 -9.56
CA ASN A 15 6.35 1.50 -9.84
C ASN A 15 6.30 0.72 -8.52
N LEU A 16 5.49 -0.34 -8.44
CA LEU A 16 5.52 -1.23 -7.28
C LEU A 16 6.85 -1.99 -7.24
N HIS A 17 7.49 -2.00 -6.08
CA HIS A 17 8.77 -2.66 -5.84
C HIS A 17 8.64 -3.82 -4.83
N ILE A 18 9.68 -4.65 -4.74
CA ILE A 18 9.73 -5.81 -3.84
C ILE A 18 9.47 -5.43 -2.37
N GLY A 19 9.89 -4.23 -1.95
CA GLY A 19 9.58 -3.69 -0.63
C GLY A 19 8.08 -3.47 -0.38
N ASN A 20 7.30 -3.08 -1.40
CA ASN A 20 5.84 -3.03 -1.28
C ASN A 20 5.23 -4.42 -1.17
N TYR A 21 5.77 -5.39 -1.93
CA TYR A 21 5.29 -6.76 -1.88
C TYR A 21 5.54 -7.40 -0.51
N ILE A 22 6.79 -7.39 -0.06
CA ILE A 22 7.22 -7.98 1.22
C ILE A 22 6.54 -7.26 2.39
N GLY A 23 6.49 -5.92 2.35
CA GLY A 23 5.98 -5.13 3.47
C GLY A 23 4.45 -5.10 3.61
N ALA A 24 3.70 -5.31 2.53
CA ALA A 24 2.23 -5.17 2.54
C ALA A 24 1.50 -6.24 1.72
N ILE A 25 1.77 -6.35 0.42
CA ILE A 25 0.94 -7.18 -0.49
C ILE A 25 0.96 -8.65 -0.09
N SER A 26 2.11 -9.20 0.31
CA SER A 26 2.22 -10.58 0.78
C SER A 26 1.34 -10.87 2.01
N GLN A 27 1.20 -9.90 2.91
CA GLN A 27 0.34 -10.00 4.10
C GLN A 27 -1.13 -9.91 3.71
N TRP A 28 -1.47 -9.04 2.74
CA TRP A 28 -2.81 -8.97 2.17
C TRP A 28 -3.20 -10.31 1.57
N VAL A 29 -2.34 -10.92 0.75
CA VAL A 29 -2.59 -12.24 0.13
C VAL A 29 -2.85 -13.31 1.19
N LYS A 30 -2.06 -13.33 2.27
CA LYS A 30 -2.20 -14.31 3.38
C LYS A 30 -3.46 -14.10 4.23
N SER A 31 -3.95 -12.87 4.36
CA SER A 31 -5.07 -12.53 5.24
C SER A 31 -6.46 -12.62 4.60
N GLN A 32 -6.54 -12.96 3.31
CA GLN A 32 -7.81 -13.01 2.56
C GLN A 32 -8.82 -14.02 3.11
N GLU A 33 -8.37 -15.05 3.81
CA GLU A 33 -9.25 -16.05 4.46
C GLU A 33 -9.79 -15.58 5.82
N ASP A 34 -9.23 -14.52 6.39
CA ASP A 34 -9.56 -14.04 7.75
C ASP A 34 -10.41 -12.77 7.70
N GLY A 35 -11.73 -12.97 7.59
CA GLY A 35 -12.72 -11.90 7.57
C GLY A 35 -13.01 -11.36 6.17
N LEU A 36 -13.45 -10.10 6.09
CA LEU A 36 -13.65 -9.39 4.83
C LEU A 36 -12.48 -8.42 4.62
N ASN A 37 -11.74 -8.62 3.53
CA ASN A 37 -10.66 -7.73 3.14
C ASN A 37 -11.11 -6.84 1.97
N ILE A 38 -10.83 -5.54 2.09
CA ILE A 38 -11.20 -4.51 1.12
C ILE A 38 -9.93 -3.78 0.71
N PHE A 39 -9.54 -3.95 -0.55
CA PHE A 39 -8.36 -3.34 -1.15
C PHE A 39 -8.80 -2.29 -2.16
N CYS A 40 -8.41 -1.04 -1.91
CA CYS A 40 -8.84 0.10 -2.71
C CYS A 40 -7.66 0.73 -3.43
N ILE A 41 -7.74 0.88 -4.74
CA ILE A 41 -6.81 1.71 -5.52
C ILE A 41 -7.32 3.15 -5.40
N VAL A 42 -6.61 3.95 -4.60
CA VAL A 42 -7.05 5.29 -4.19
C VAL A 42 -6.61 6.37 -5.18
N ASP A 43 -7.26 6.40 -6.34
CA ASP A 43 -6.99 7.35 -7.41
C ASP A 43 -7.45 8.79 -7.10
N LEU A 44 -8.51 8.99 -6.30
CA LEU A 44 -8.90 10.32 -5.80
C LEU A 44 -7.81 10.91 -4.87
N HIS A 45 -7.12 10.07 -4.10
CA HIS A 45 -5.95 10.51 -3.31
C HIS A 45 -4.73 10.81 -4.19
N ALA A 46 -4.57 10.15 -5.34
CA ALA A 46 -3.41 10.41 -6.20
C ALA A 46 -3.43 11.82 -6.80
N ILE A 47 -4.61 12.37 -7.08
CA ILE A 47 -4.78 13.69 -7.70
C ILE A 47 -4.65 14.87 -6.72
N THR A 48 -4.32 14.63 -5.44
CA THR A 48 -3.99 15.72 -4.49
C THR A 48 -2.70 16.45 -4.88
N VAL A 49 -1.89 15.83 -5.73
CA VAL A 49 -0.74 16.45 -6.42
C VAL A 49 -0.93 16.31 -7.95
N PRO A 50 -0.27 17.13 -8.78
CA PRO A 50 -0.40 17.04 -10.23
C PRO A 50 -0.08 15.63 -10.77
N GLN A 51 -0.90 15.15 -11.70
CA GLN A 51 -0.75 13.86 -12.35
C GLN A 51 -0.82 14.01 -13.87
N ASN A 52 -0.04 13.23 -14.61
CA ASN A 52 -0.27 13.05 -16.03
C ASN A 52 -1.51 12.14 -16.22
N PRO A 53 -2.56 12.58 -16.93
CA PRO A 53 -3.80 11.79 -17.05
C PRO A 53 -3.61 10.41 -17.70
N LYS A 54 -2.69 10.30 -18.67
CA LYS A 54 -2.40 9.02 -19.33
C LYS A 54 -1.67 8.08 -18.38
N GLU A 55 -0.69 8.59 -17.64
CA GLU A 55 0.06 7.79 -16.67
C GLU A 55 -0.81 7.34 -15.50
N LEU A 56 -1.65 8.22 -14.94
CA LEU A 56 -2.56 7.84 -13.85
C LEU A 56 -3.49 6.69 -14.26
N ARG A 57 -4.02 6.74 -15.49
CA ARG A 57 -4.85 5.65 -16.04
C ARG A 57 -4.06 4.36 -16.14
N GLU A 58 -2.88 4.40 -16.77
CA GLU A 58 -2.05 3.20 -16.93
C GLU A 58 -1.60 2.63 -15.58
N LYS A 59 -1.24 3.48 -14.62
CA LYS A 59 -0.83 3.06 -13.26
C LYS A 59 -1.97 2.48 -12.45
N THR A 60 -3.19 2.99 -12.62
CA THR A 60 -4.36 2.39 -11.98
C THR A 60 -4.58 0.96 -12.48
N LEU A 61 -4.54 0.76 -13.80
CA LEU A 61 -4.68 -0.58 -14.39
C LEU A 61 -3.50 -1.51 -14.04
N GLU A 62 -2.28 -0.97 -14.03
CA GLU A 62 -1.06 -1.70 -13.65
C GLU A 62 -1.16 -2.21 -12.20
N VAL A 63 -1.53 -1.35 -11.25
CA VAL A 63 -1.64 -1.73 -9.83
C VAL A 63 -2.73 -2.78 -9.63
N VAL A 64 -3.90 -2.65 -10.25
CA VAL A 64 -4.97 -3.66 -10.16
C VAL A 64 -4.46 -5.00 -10.67
N ALA A 65 -3.87 -5.04 -11.86
CA ALA A 65 -3.34 -6.27 -12.45
C ALA A 65 -2.19 -6.87 -11.63
N LEU A 66 -1.32 -6.05 -11.05
CA LEU A 66 -0.24 -6.51 -10.17
C LEU A 66 -0.77 -7.12 -8.88
N LEU A 67 -1.81 -6.55 -8.26
CA LEU A 67 -2.43 -7.13 -7.07
C LEU A 67 -3.07 -8.49 -7.37
N LEU A 68 -3.78 -8.61 -8.49
CA LEU A 68 -4.30 -9.91 -8.96
C LEU A 68 -3.18 -10.93 -9.20
N ALA A 69 -2.12 -10.50 -9.91
CA ALA A 69 -0.97 -11.35 -10.21
C ALA A 69 -0.21 -11.80 -8.96
N ALA A 70 -0.14 -10.92 -7.95
CA ALA A 70 0.46 -11.19 -6.65
C ALA A 70 -0.35 -12.17 -5.80
N GLY A 71 -1.62 -12.40 -6.13
CA GLY A 71 -2.48 -13.39 -5.49
C GLY A 71 -3.69 -12.82 -4.74
N ILE A 72 -4.02 -11.54 -4.91
CA ILE A 72 -5.32 -11.01 -4.46
C ILE A 72 -6.41 -11.66 -5.29
N ASP A 73 -7.37 -12.28 -4.61
CA ASP A 73 -8.45 -13.06 -5.20
C ASP A 73 -9.78 -12.31 -5.02
N PRO A 74 -10.39 -11.78 -6.12
CA PRO A 74 -11.67 -11.06 -6.07
C PRO A 74 -12.84 -11.90 -5.54
N ALA A 75 -12.73 -13.23 -5.50
CA ALA A 75 -13.75 -14.08 -4.89
C ALA A 75 -13.68 -14.09 -3.36
N LYS A 76 -12.52 -13.71 -2.78
CA LYS A 76 -12.27 -13.71 -1.33
C LYS A 76 -12.23 -12.31 -0.73
N SER A 77 -11.81 -11.33 -1.53
CA SER A 77 -11.64 -9.94 -1.13
C SER A 77 -12.34 -9.00 -2.10
N ILE A 78 -12.70 -7.80 -1.64
CA ILE A 78 -13.19 -6.74 -2.53
C ILE A 78 -11.97 -5.95 -3.03
N LEU A 79 -11.73 -5.94 -4.33
CA LEU A 79 -10.70 -5.15 -4.99
C LEU A 79 -11.35 -4.15 -5.95
N PHE A 80 -11.17 -2.85 -5.73
CA PHE A 80 -11.84 -1.83 -6.55
C PHE A 80 -11.03 -0.53 -6.66
N VAL A 81 -11.41 0.33 -7.60
CA VAL A 81 -10.86 1.67 -7.78
C VAL A 81 -11.78 2.68 -7.10
N GLN A 82 -11.20 3.57 -6.29
CA GLN A 82 -11.93 4.49 -5.41
C GLN A 82 -12.93 5.36 -6.18
N SER A 83 -12.52 5.96 -7.30
CA SER A 83 -13.40 6.83 -8.11
C SER A 83 -14.60 6.11 -8.74
N HIS A 84 -14.60 4.77 -8.82
CA HIS A 84 -15.75 4.01 -9.31
C HIS A 84 -16.88 3.92 -8.27
N ASN A 85 -16.64 4.34 -7.04
CA ASN A 85 -17.64 4.40 -5.97
C ASN A 85 -17.79 5.84 -5.45
N PRO A 86 -18.84 6.58 -5.85
CA PRO A 86 -19.02 7.98 -5.47
C PRO A 86 -19.28 8.18 -3.96
N ASP A 87 -19.62 7.12 -3.22
CA ASP A 87 -19.91 7.19 -1.80
C ASP A 87 -18.70 7.69 -0.98
N HIS A 88 -17.49 7.46 -1.48
CA HIS A 88 -16.24 7.94 -0.88
C HIS A 88 -16.18 9.47 -0.83
N ALA A 89 -16.42 10.13 -1.98
CA ALA A 89 -16.43 11.59 -2.06
C ALA A 89 -17.59 12.20 -1.26
N ASN A 90 -18.77 11.56 -1.35
CA ASN A 90 -19.97 11.95 -0.63
C ASN A 90 -19.77 11.92 0.90
N LEU A 91 -19.26 10.82 1.44
CA LEU A 91 -18.96 10.74 2.87
C LEU A 91 -17.81 11.67 3.25
N GLY A 92 -16.78 11.80 2.39
CA GLY A 92 -15.67 12.73 2.62
C GLY A 92 -16.17 14.16 2.87
N TRP A 93 -17.11 14.64 2.05
CA TRP A 93 -17.75 15.94 2.26
C TRP A 93 -18.49 16.04 3.59
N VAL A 94 -19.26 15.01 3.98
CA VAL A 94 -19.93 15.02 5.29
C VAL A 94 -18.89 15.11 6.40
N LEU A 95 -17.81 14.31 6.34
CA LEU A 95 -16.78 14.24 7.38
C LEU A 95 -15.95 15.53 7.49
N ASN A 96 -15.80 16.32 6.42
CA ASN A 96 -15.21 17.66 6.48
C ASN A 96 -15.90 18.56 7.52
N ASN A 97 -17.20 18.40 7.70
CA ASN A 97 -17.98 19.17 8.68
C ASN A 97 -17.77 18.70 10.13
N PHE A 98 -16.96 17.66 10.33
CA PHE A 98 -16.57 17.14 11.63
C PHE A 98 -15.07 17.24 11.88
N ILE A 99 -14.27 17.70 10.93
CA ILE A 99 -12.82 17.84 11.07
C ILE A 99 -12.47 19.33 11.11
N SER A 100 -11.73 19.75 12.13
CA SER A 100 -11.28 21.13 12.21
C SER A 100 -10.06 21.40 11.32
N MET A 101 -9.98 22.63 10.79
CA MET A 101 -8.79 23.14 10.10
C MET A 101 -7.51 22.92 10.93
N GLY A 102 -7.59 23.11 12.25
CA GLY A 102 -6.45 22.92 13.15
C GLY A 102 -5.97 21.47 13.24
N GLN A 103 -6.86 20.48 13.12
CA GLN A 103 -6.44 19.08 13.06
C GLN A 103 -5.70 18.77 11.76
N LEU A 104 -6.23 19.25 10.63
CA LEU A 104 -5.61 19.07 9.31
C LEU A 104 -4.24 19.75 9.21
N SER A 105 -4.11 20.99 9.70
CA SER A 105 -2.84 21.74 9.66
C SER A 105 -1.74 21.15 10.53
N ARG A 106 -2.08 20.29 11.51
CA ARG A 106 -1.11 19.57 12.35
C ARG A 106 -0.66 18.22 11.78
N MET A 107 -1.24 17.77 10.67
CA MET A 107 -0.84 16.51 10.04
C MET A 107 0.59 16.60 9.54
N THR A 108 1.45 15.66 9.94
CA THR A 108 2.87 15.64 9.58
C THR A 108 3.03 15.53 8.07
N GLN A 109 2.25 14.65 7.42
CA GLN A 109 2.30 14.50 5.97
C GLN A 109 1.86 15.74 5.20
N PHE A 110 0.92 16.52 5.73
CA PHE A 110 0.55 17.79 5.10
C PHE A 110 1.73 18.75 5.14
N LYS A 111 2.34 18.94 6.31
CA LYS A 111 3.51 19.81 6.47
C LYS A 111 4.65 19.39 5.53
N GLU A 112 5.07 18.14 5.58
CA GLU A 112 6.15 17.61 4.74
C GLU A 112 5.87 17.74 3.24
N LYS A 113 4.63 17.48 2.78
CA LYS A 113 4.30 17.53 1.35
C LYS A 113 3.99 18.93 0.83
N SER A 114 3.73 19.89 1.72
CA SER A 114 3.44 21.29 1.40
C SER A 114 4.67 22.20 1.50
N GLU A 115 5.68 21.79 2.27
CA GLU A 115 6.89 22.56 2.51
C GLU A 115 7.62 22.88 1.20
N GLY A 116 7.99 24.15 1.02
CA GLY A 116 8.73 24.63 -0.14
C GLY A 116 7.97 24.61 -1.47
N LYS A 117 6.63 24.44 -1.47
CA LYS A 117 5.82 24.45 -2.68
C LYS A 117 5.06 25.76 -2.87
N ASP A 118 5.11 26.30 -4.09
CA ASP A 118 4.36 27.49 -4.49
C ASP A 118 2.84 27.23 -4.55
N PHE A 119 2.46 26.03 -4.97
CA PHE A 119 1.06 25.60 -5.04
C PHE A 119 0.83 24.39 -4.13
N VAL A 120 -0.08 24.57 -3.17
CA VAL A 120 -0.57 23.53 -2.29
C VAL A 120 -2.07 23.40 -2.55
N SER A 121 -2.49 22.26 -3.10
CA SER A 121 -3.91 22.03 -3.39
C SER A 121 -4.71 21.92 -2.09
N ALA A 122 -5.97 22.37 -2.12
CA ALA A 122 -6.89 22.13 -1.01
C ALA A 122 -7.05 20.62 -0.74
N GLY A 123 -6.99 19.79 -1.79
CA GLY A 123 -7.00 18.33 -1.65
C GLY A 123 -5.85 17.78 -0.81
N LEU A 124 -4.64 18.34 -0.92
CA LEU A 124 -3.50 17.91 -0.08
C LEU A 124 -3.71 18.23 1.40
N PHE A 125 -4.49 19.26 1.71
CA PHE A 125 -4.88 19.60 3.08
C PHE A 125 -6.06 18.75 3.58
N ASP A 126 -7.01 18.46 2.70
CA ASP A 126 -8.32 17.87 3.03
C ASP A 126 -8.38 16.34 2.90
N TYR A 127 -7.42 15.70 2.21
CA TYR A 127 -7.44 14.25 1.99
C TYR A 127 -7.57 13.38 3.26
N PRO A 128 -7.16 13.80 4.49
CA PRO A 128 -7.41 12.99 5.68
C PRO A 128 -8.90 12.74 5.93
N ALA A 129 -9.80 13.64 5.50
CA ALA A 129 -11.23 13.42 5.58
C ALA A 129 -11.73 12.39 4.56
N LEU A 130 -11.20 12.44 3.34
CA LEU A 130 -11.44 11.41 2.33
C LEU A 130 -10.92 10.04 2.78
N MET A 131 -9.74 9.97 3.42
CA MET A 131 -9.23 8.74 4.00
C MET A 131 -10.13 8.21 5.13
N ALA A 132 -10.65 9.10 5.98
CA ALA A 132 -11.61 8.70 6.99
C ALA A 132 -12.89 8.14 6.36
N ALA A 133 -13.37 8.73 5.26
CA ALA A 133 -14.52 8.22 4.52
C ALA A 133 -14.26 6.83 3.93
N ASP A 134 -13.08 6.63 3.32
CA ASP A 134 -12.66 5.35 2.76
C ASP A 134 -12.75 4.22 3.79
N ILE A 135 -12.33 4.50 5.03
CA ILE A 135 -12.32 3.53 6.11
C ILE A 135 -13.73 3.32 6.69
N LEU A 136 -14.47 4.40 6.96
CA LEU A 136 -15.71 4.33 7.73
C LEU A 136 -16.93 3.83 6.93
N LEU A 137 -16.90 3.88 5.59
CA LEU A 137 -17.99 3.38 4.74
C LEU A 137 -18.29 1.89 4.90
N TYR A 138 -17.31 1.11 5.37
CA TYR A 138 -17.37 -0.36 5.36
C TYR A 138 -17.46 -0.98 6.75
N ASP A 139 -17.74 -0.18 7.79
CA ASP A 139 -17.69 -0.64 9.19
C ASP A 139 -16.33 -1.30 9.54
N THR A 140 -15.27 -0.74 8.97
CA THR A 140 -13.90 -1.26 9.07
C THR A 140 -13.48 -1.39 10.53
N THR A 141 -13.03 -2.60 10.90
CA THR A 141 -12.49 -2.88 12.23
C THR A 141 -11.00 -2.63 12.30
N GLU A 142 -10.26 -2.90 11.21
CA GLU A 142 -8.80 -2.90 11.18
C GLU A 142 -8.26 -2.21 9.93
N VAL A 143 -7.21 -1.40 10.11
CA VAL A 143 -6.60 -0.64 9.01
C VAL A 143 -5.10 -0.94 9.00
N PRO A 144 -4.61 -1.84 8.12
CA PRO A 144 -3.20 -2.19 8.02
C PRO A 144 -2.43 -1.04 7.38
N VAL A 145 -1.54 -0.42 8.15
CA VAL A 145 -0.81 0.77 7.69
C VAL A 145 0.63 0.81 8.18
N GLY A 146 1.46 1.58 7.46
CA GLY A 146 2.77 2.00 7.96
C GLY A 146 2.65 3.02 9.10
N GLU A 147 3.74 3.19 9.85
CA GLU A 147 3.79 4.16 10.97
C GLU A 147 3.47 5.59 10.50
N ASP A 148 3.81 5.93 9.25
CA ASP A 148 3.57 7.23 8.63
C ASP A 148 2.07 7.57 8.46
N GLN A 149 1.19 6.56 8.43
CA GLN A 149 -0.25 6.76 8.25
C GLN A 149 -1.05 6.61 9.56
N LYS A 150 -0.39 6.22 10.66
CA LYS A 150 -1.03 6.03 11.96
C LYS A 150 -1.79 7.27 12.41
N GLN A 151 -1.22 8.46 12.19
CA GLN A 151 -1.85 9.74 12.54
C GLN A 151 -3.20 9.94 11.83
N HIS A 152 -3.33 9.50 10.57
CA HIS A 152 -4.59 9.59 9.82
C HIS A 152 -5.64 8.59 10.33
N VAL A 153 -5.22 7.40 10.75
CA VAL A 153 -6.13 6.43 11.37
C VAL A 153 -6.62 6.95 12.73
N GLU A 154 -5.76 7.59 13.53
CA GLU A 154 -6.20 8.25 14.77
C GLU A 154 -7.18 9.41 14.52
N LEU A 155 -6.93 10.24 13.49
CA LEU A 155 -7.91 11.25 13.08
C LEU A 155 -9.25 10.62 12.69
N THR A 156 -9.22 9.52 11.93
CA THR A 156 -10.42 8.77 11.52
C THR A 156 -11.21 8.29 12.74
N ARG A 157 -10.51 7.77 13.77
CA ARG A 157 -11.11 7.34 15.04
C ARG A 157 -11.77 8.49 15.78
N ASP A 158 -11.09 9.63 15.91
CA ASP A 158 -11.64 10.82 16.55
C ASP A 158 -12.92 11.31 15.87
N VAL A 159 -12.94 11.29 14.53
CA VAL A 159 -14.10 11.70 13.73
C VAL A 159 -15.26 10.74 13.90
N ALA A 160 -15.01 9.44 13.87
CA ALA A 160 -16.02 8.40 14.11
C ALA A 160 -16.66 8.57 15.50
N LEU A 161 -15.84 8.74 16.54
CA LEU A 161 -16.30 8.97 17.92
C LEU A 161 -17.13 10.25 18.05
N ARG A 162 -16.68 11.34 17.40
CA ARG A 162 -17.39 12.63 17.39
C ARG A 162 -18.75 12.52 16.72
N PHE A 163 -18.82 11.87 15.56
CA PHE A 163 -20.07 11.64 14.84
C PHE A 163 -21.03 10.78 15.69
N ASN A 164 -20.54 9.66 16.23
CA ASN A 164 -21.31 8.75 17.07
C ASN A 164 -21.86 9.46 18.32
N LYS A 165 -21.06 10.30 18.98
CA LYS A 165 -21.52 11.08 20.14
C LYS A 165 -22.64 12.06 19.78
N LYS A 166 -22.61 12.62 18.56
CA LYS A 166 -23.59 13.63 18.12
C LYS A 166 -24.89 13.02 17.62
N PHE A 167 -24.84 11.91 16.88
CA PHE A 167 -26.01 11.33 16.20
C PHE A 167 -26.37 9.90 16.66
N GLY A 168 -25.68 9.39 17.68
CA GLY A 168 -25.78 8.00 18.13
C GLY A 168 -24.84 7.07 17.35
N GLU A 169 -24.61 5.86 17.87
CA GLU A 169 -23.73 4.86 17.27
C GLU A 169 -24.07 4.64 15.79
N THR A 170 -23.12 4.95 14.90
CA THR A 170 -23.26 4.88 13.43
C THR A 170 -22.03 4.23 12.81
N PHE A 171 -20.83 4.62 13.25
CA PHE A 171 -19.56 4.08 12.75
C PHE A 171 -18.91 3.10 13.73
N VAL A 172 -18.36 2.01 13.20
CA VAL A 172 -17.32 1.23 13.90
C VAL A 172 -16.06 2.08 14.02
N VAL A 173 -15.44 2.10 15.20
CA VAL A 173 -14.18 2.82 15.43
C VAL A 173 -13.01 1.91 15.05
N PRO A 174 -12.30 2.18 13.94
CA PRO A 174 -11.25 1.28 13.43
C PRO A 174 -10.02 1.30 14.34
N ARG A 175 -9.20 0.25 14.32
CA ARG A 175 -7.86 0.26 14.95
C ARG A 175 -6.76 0.18 13.90
N PRO A 176 -5.64 0.93 14.05
CA PRO A 176 -4.49 0.74 13.20
C PRO A 176 -3.85 -0.62 13.47
N ILE A 177 -3.55 -1.36 12.41
CA ILE A 177 -2.72 -2.56 12.48
C ILE A 177 -1.37 -2.19 11.88
N ILE A 178 -0.39 -1.99 12.75
CA ILE A 178 1.00 -1.83 12.32
C ILE A 178 1.58 -3.23 12.23
N PRO A 179 1.91 -3.74 11.04
CA PRO A 179 2.51 -5.06 10.92
C PRO A 179 3.74 -5.13 11.82
N LYS A 180 3.86 -6.19 12.61
CA LYS A 180 5.08 -6.49 13.37
C LYS A 180 6.17 -6.83 12.36
N SER A 181 6.79 -5.79 11.81
CA SER A 181 7.81 -5.81 10.75
C SER A 181 7.66 -6.96 9.74
N GLY A 182 6.95 -6.71 8.63
CA GLY A 182 7.50 -7.23 7.38
C GLY A 182 8.91 -6.65 7.22
N ALA A 183 9.87 -7.41 6.69
CA ALA A 183 11.24 -6.95 6.54
C ALA A 183 11.25 -5.54 5.91
N ARG A 184 11.87 -4.58 6.60
CA ARG A 184 11.88 -3.18 6.15
C ARG A 184 12.92 -3.07 5.05
N ILE A 185 12.51 -3.39 3.83
CA ILE A 185 13.42 -3.40 2.69
C ILE A 185 13.93 -1.98 2.41
N MET A 186 15.25 -1.84 2.47
CA MET A 186 15.97 -0.59 2.29
C MET A 186 16.37 -0.39 0.82
N SER A 187 16.70 0.84 0.44
CA SER A 187 17.19 1.15 -0.89
C SER A 187 18.50 0.41 -1.15
N LEU A 188 18.65 -0.11 -2.37
CA LEU A 188 19.86 -0.82 -2.78
C LEU A 188 21.07 0.11 -2.89
N THR A 189 20.85 1.39 -3.19
CA THR A 189 21.92 2.38 -3.36
C THR A 189 22.22 3.14 -2.07
N ASP A 190 21.22 3.33 -1.21
CA ASP A 190 21.37 3.93 0.12
C ASP A 190 20.65 3.07 1.17
N PRO A 191 21.36 2.12 1.82
CA PRO A 191 20.74 1.17 2.75
C PRO A 191 20.27 1.82 4.07
N THR A 192 20.47 3.13 4.25
CA THR A 192 19.93 3.89 5.39
C THR A 192 18.52 4.42 5.12
N LYS A 193 18.10 4.46 3.85
CA LYS A 193 16.78 4.90 3.42
C LYS A 193 15.89 3.72 3.03
N LYS A 194 14.59 3.84 3.29
CA LYS A 194 13.61 2.85 2.85
C LYS A 194 13.53 2.84 1.33
N MET A 195 13.37 1.67 0.71
CA MET A 195 13.07 1.57 -0.72
C MET A 195 11.80 2.37 -1.03
N SER A 196 11.87 3.26 -2.02
CA SER A 196 10.79 4.18 -2.37
C SER A 196 10.38 4.04 -3.82
N LYS A 197 9.09 4.29 -4.09
CA LYS A 197 8.52 4.37 -5.45
C LYS A 197 8.92 5.64 -6.19
N SER A 198 9.42 6.64 -5.46
CA SER A 198 9.71 8.00 -5.95
C SER A 198 11.20 8.34 -5.83
N ASP A 199 12.07 7.35 -5.66
CA ASP A 199 13.51 7.58 -5.71
C ASP A 199 13.91 7.95 -7.14
N GLU A 200 14.65 9.04 -7.32
CA GLU A 200 15.16 9.45 -8.64
C GLU A 200 16.14 8.41 -9.20
N ASN A 201 16.82 7.67 -8.32
CA ASN A 201 17.69 6.59 -8.71
C ASN A 201 16.92 5.27 -8.80
N GLU A 202 16.51 4.91 -10.01
CA GLU A 202 15.82 3.63 -10.26
C GLU A 202 16.61 2.39 -9.81
N LYS A 203 17.93 2.49 -9.64
CA LYS A 203 18.75 1.39 -9.10
C LYS A 203 18.52 1.15 -7.62
N GLY A 204 17.91 2.09 -6.90
CA GLY A 204 17.56 1.96 -5.49
C GLY A 204 16.47 0.92 -5.21
N ALA A 205 15.70 0.49 -6.23
CA ALA A 205 14.56 -0.40 -6.05
C ALA A 205 14.43 -1.46 -7.16
N VAL A 206 14.19 -2.72 -6.78
CA VAL A 206 13.75 -3.76 -7.73
C VAL A 206 12.24 -3.69 -7.89
N TYR A 207 11.78 -3.38 -9.09
CA TYR A 207 10.36 -3.30 -9.42
C TYR A 207 9.78 -4.67 -9.75
N LEU A 208 8.50 -4.87 -9.48
CA LEU A 208 7.84 -6.16 -9.73
C LEU A 208 7.80 -6.54 -11.22
N LEU A 209 7.94 -5.56 -12.10
CA LEU A 209 7.98 -5.73 -13.56
C LEU A 209 9.39 -5.60 -14.15
N ASP A 210 10.44 -5.53 -13.32
CA ASP A 210 11.82 -5.55 -13.82
C ASP A 210 12.12 -6.90 -14.49
N ASN A 211 12.72 -6.85 -15.69
CA ASN A 211 13.23 -8.05 -16.35
C ASN A 211 14.52 -8.54 -15.68
N LYS A 212 14.98 -9.72 -16.09
CA LYS A 212 16.19 -10.35 -15.54
C LYS A 212 17.41 -9.44 -15.59
N GLU A 213 17.60 -8.73 -16.69
CA GLU A 213 18.75 -7.84 -16.91
C GLU A 213 18.72 -6.65 -15.95
N ALA A 214 17.53 -6.05 -15.74
CA ALA A 214 17.33 -4.97 -14.79
C ALA A 214 17.56 -5.44 -13.34
N VAL A 215 16.98 -6.58 -12.95
CA VAL A 215 17.22 -7.17 -11.62
C VAL A 215 18.71 -7.40 -11.38
N TYR A 216 19.41 -8.02 -12.34
CA TYR A 216 20.86 -8.24 -12.25
C TYR A 216 21.64 -6.93 -12.08
N SER A 217 21.38 -5.95 -12.94
CA SER A 217 22.04 -4.64 -12.92
C SER A 217 21.88 -3.93 -11.57
N LYS A 218 20.66 -3.96 -11.00
CA LYS A 218 20.33 -3.30 -9.73
C LYS A 218 20.97 -3.99 -8.53
N ILE A 219 20.92 -5.33 -8.46
CA ILE A 219 21.53 -6.09 -7.35
C ILE A 219 23.06 -6.05 -7.43
N ALA A 220 23.64 -6.13 -8.63
CA ALA A 220 25.08 -5.98 -8.83
C ALA A 220 25.56 -4.62 -8.30
N ALA A 221 24.82 -3.55 -8.60
CA ALA A 221 25.10 -2.18 -8.16
C ALA A 221 24.74 -1.88 -6.70
N ALA A 222 24.11 -2.80 -5.97
CA ALA A 222 23.71 -2.57 -4.58
C ALA A 222 24.93 -2.26 -3.70
N THR A 223 24.84 -1.22 -2.88
CA THR A 223 25.91 -0.79 -1.97
C THR A 223 26.20 -1.88 -0.93
N THR A 224 27.48 -2.24 -0.79
CA THR A 224 27.97 -3.18 0.23
C THR A 224 29.15 -2.56 0.98
N ASP A 225 29.55 -3.19 2.09
CA ASP A 225 30.79 -2.85 2.78
C ASP A 225 32.03 -3.40 2.05
N SER A 226 33.23 -3.08 2.57
CA SER A 226 34.53 -3.52 2.05
C SER A 226 35.08 -4.79 2.71
N ASP A 227 34.33 -5.39 3.65
CA ASP A 227 34.64 -6.72 4.19
C ASP A 227 34.16 -7.80 3.18
N SER A 228 34.24 -9.07 3.53
CA SER A 228 33.93 -10.20 2.65
C SER A 228 32.97 -11.20 3.28
N LYS A 229 32.55 -10.99 4.52
CA LYS A 229 31.68 -11.91 5.24
C LYS A 229 30.21 -11.60 5.00
N ILE A 230 29.44 -12.61 4.61
CA ILE A 230 27.99 -12.49 4.46
C ILE A 230 27.38 -12.74 5.84
N LYS A 231 27.14 -11.64 6.56
CA LYS A 231 26.64 -11.66 7.93
C LYS A 231 25.65 -10.53 8.13
N TYR A 232 24.57 -10.82 8.84
CA TYR A 232 23.55 -9.87 9.23
C TYR A 232 24.07 -8.98 10.36
N ASP A 233 24.28 -7.71 10.06
CA ASP A 233 24.62 -6.65 10.98
C ASP A 233 24.15 -5.32 10.38
N VAL A 234 22.99 -4.82 10.83
CA VAL A 234 22.39 -3.59 10.30
C VAL A 234 23.27 -2.36 10.54
N LYS A 235 24.14 -2.38 11.58
CA LYS A 235 25.00 -1.23 11.91
C LYS A 235 26.27 -1.20 11.08
N LEU A 236 26.94 -2.35 10.95
CA LEU A 236 28.24 -2.43 10.27
C LEU A 236 28.12 -2.82 8.80
N LYS A 237 27.04 -3.51 8.41
CA LYS A 237 26.87 -4.18 7.12
C LYS A 237 25.44 -3.97 6.59
N ALA A 238 24.95 -2.74 6.63
CA ALA A 238 23.56 -2.39 6.30
C ALA A 238 23.13 -2.92 4.91
N GLY A 239 23.99 -2.79 3.89
CA GLY A 239 23.72 -3.27 2.53
C GLY A 239 23.60 -4.79 2.43
N ILE A 240 24.55 -5.53 3.02
CA ILE A 240 24.51 -7.00 3.07
C ILE A 240 23.32 -7.50 3.90
N SER A 241 23.01 -6.84 5.01
CA SER A 241 21.85 -7.15 5.84
C SER A 241 20.54 -6.97 5.09
N ASN A 242 20.41 -5.91 4.29
CA ASN A 242 19.26 -5.69 3.42
C ASN A 242 19.12 -6.79 2.36
N LEU A 243 20.22 -7.20 1.71
CA LEU A 243 20.20 -8.29 0.73
C LEU A 243 19.86 -9.65 1.39
N LEU A 244 20.34 -9.91 2.60
CA LEU A 244 19.97 -11.08 3.40
C LEU A 244 18.48 -11.09 3.74
N GLU A 245 17.92 -9.94 4.13
CA GLU A 245 16.48 -9.80 4.35
C GLU A 245 15.67 -10.08 3.08
N ILE A 246 16.05 -9.48 1.94
CA ILE A 246 15.39 -9.72 0.66
C ILE A 246 15.42 -11.21 0.32
N TYR A 247 16.61 -11.83 0.41
CA TYR A 247 16.79 -13.26 0.09
C TYR A 247 15.96 -14.14 1.03
N SER A 248 16.01 -13.87 2.34
CA SER A 248 15.24 -14.59 3.36
C SER A 248 13.74 -14.57 3.08
N GLN A 249 13.19 -13.40 2.76
CA GLN A 249 11.75 -13.25 2.52
C GLN A 249 11.28 -13.93 1.23
N ILE A 250 12.13 -13.97 0.20
CA ILE A 250 11.77 -14.54 -1.10
C ILE A 250 11.98 -16.05 -1.12
N ALA A 251 13.08 -16.54 -0.54
CA ALA A 251 13.39 -17.96 -0.46
C ALA A 251 12.71 -18.67 0.71
N ASP A 252 11.99 -17.95 1.57
CA ASP A 252 11.38 -18.42 2.82
C ASP A 252 12.40 -19.18 3.71
N LYS A 253 13.59 -18.58 3.86
CA LYS A 253 14.72 -19.13 4.62
C LYS A 253 15.08 -18.23 5.80
N ASP A 254 15.44 -18.82 6.93
CA ASP A 254 15.97 -18.06 8.07
C ASP A 254 17.34 -17.44 7.74
N ILE A 255 17.59 -16.22 8.22
CA ILE A 255 18.84 -15.48 7.97
C ILE A 255 20.06 -16.28 8.42
N LYS A 256 20.02 -16.97 9.57
CA LYS A 256 21.17 -17.75 10.06
C LYS A 256 21.46 -18.95 9.18
N ALA A 257 20.43 -19.55 8.59
CA ALA A 257 20.60 -20.63 7.62
C ALA A 257 21.29 -20.11 6.35
N ILE A 258 20.93 -18.91 5.90
CA ILE A 258 21.55 -18.26 4.74
C ILE A 258 23.01 -17.88 5.05
N GLU A 259 23.30 -17.32 6.21
CA GLU A 259 24.68 -17.02 6.63
C GLU A 259 25.57 -18.27 6.58
N LYS A 260 25.04 -19.42 7.01
CA LYS A 260 25.74 -20.71 6.94
C LYS A 260 25.89 -21.23 5.52
N GLU A 261 24.85 -21.09 4.69
CA GLU A 261 24.85 -21.50 3.27
C GLU A 261 25.94 -20.75 2.48
N PHE A 262 26.14 -19.48 2.80
CA PHE A 262 27.11 -18.61 2.13
C PHE A 262 28.41 -18.40 2.93
N GLU A 263 28.71 -19.28 3.89
CA GLU A 263 29.98 -19.23 4.62
C GLU A 263 31.16 -19.47 3.65
N GLY A 264 32.14 -18.56 3.67
CA GLY A 264 33.29 -18.60 2.77
C GLY A 264 33.01 -18.19 1.32
N LYS A 265 31.77 -17.79 0.99
CA LYS A 265 31.39 -17.29 -0.33
C LYS A 265 31.65 -15.80 -0.49
N SER A 266 31.93 -15.38 -1.71
CA SER A 266 32.11 -13.97 -2.05
C SER A 266 30.78 -13.21 -2.16
N TYR A 267 30.81 -11.88 -2.03
CA TYR A 267 29.62 -11.04 -2.27
C TYR A 267 29.08 -11.16 -3.68
N LYS A 268 29.94 -11.46 -4.66
CA LYS A 268 29.52 -11.70 -6.04
C LYS A 268 28.65 -12.95 -6.11
N GLU A 269 29.12 -14.08 -5.57
CA GLU A 269 28.34 -15.32 -5.52
C GLU A 269 27.01 -15.14 -4.78
N PHE A 270 27.01 -14.38 -3.68
CA PHE A 270 25.77 -14.09 -2.94
C PHE A 270 24.81 -13.21 -3.74
N LYS A 271 25.29 -12.12 -4.33
CA LYS A 271 24.46 -11.26 -5.20
C LYS A 271 23.88 -12.02 -6.38
N GLU A 272 24.64 -12.94 -6.99
CA GLU A 272 24.16 -13.82 -8.06
C GLU A 272 23.02 -14.72 -7.56
N ALA A 273 23.13 -15.30 -6.37
CA ALA A 273 22.05 -16.07 -5.77
C ALA A 273 20.80 -15.22 -5.50
N VAL A 274 20.97 -13.99 -5.00
CA VAL A 274 19.88 -13.03 -4.79
C VAL A 274 19.17 -12.70 -6.09
N VAL A 275 19.92 -12.45 -7.17
CA VAL A 275 19.35 -12.22 -8.51
C VAL A 275 18.53 -13.42 -8.97
N ASN A 276 19.10 -14.63 -8.89
CA ASN A 276 18.42 -15.83 -9.36
C ASN A 276 17.10 -16.07 -8.61
N SER A 277 17.10 -15.94 -7.28
CA SER A 277 15.89 -16.09 -6.47
C SER A 277 14.85 -15.00 -6.74
N LEU A 278 15.28 -13.74 -6.94
CA LEU A 278 14.37 -12.65 -7.33
C LEU A 278 13.73 -12.91 -8.69
N VAL A 279 14.50 -13.35 -9.69
CA VAL A 279 13.99 -13.61 -11.03
C VAL A 279 12.99 -14.76 -11.01
N GLU A 280 13.31 -15.86 -10.34
CA GLU A 280 12.41 -17.01 -10.18
C GLU A 280 11.11 -16.62 -9.47
N PHE A 281 11.20 -15.75 -8.46
CA PHE A 281 10.04 -15.22 -7.74
C PHE A 281 9.17 -14.28 -8.60
N LEU A 282 9.78 -13.40 -9.39
CA LEU A 282 9.07 -12.41 -10.19
C LEU A 282 8.42 -13.02 -11.45
N GLU A 283 9.04 -14.01 -12.06
CA GLU A 283 8.56 -14.62 -13.31
C GLU A 283 7.08 -15.07 -13.28
N PRO A 284 6.59 -15.82 -12.27
CA PRO A 284 5.18 -16.20 -12.22
C PRO A 284 4.24 -15.00 -12.02
N ILE A 285 4.67 -13.98 -11.27
CA ILE A 285 3.90 -12.74 -11.08
C ILE A 285 3.79 -12.01 -12.43
N GLN A 286 4.90 -11.87 -13.15
CA GLN A 286 4.94 -11.18 -14.44
C GLN A 286 4.10 -11.90 -15.50
N LYS A 287 4.13 -13.24 -15.55
CA LYS A 287 3.25 -14.02 -16.45
C LYS A 287 1.77 -13.79 -16.15
N LYS A 288 1.37 -13.83 -14.88
CA LYS A 288 -0.02 -13.54 -14.46
C LYS A 288 -0.42 -12.11 -14.76
N TYR A 289 0.48 -11.15 -14.53
CA TYR A 289 0.26 -9.73 -14.83
C TYR A 289 0.00 -9.50 -16.33
N GLN A 290 0.84 -10.07 -17.20
CA GLN A 290 0.68 -9.96 -18.65
C GLN A 290 -0.67 -10.53 -19.12
N LYS A 291 -1.07 -11.70 -18.57
CA LYS A 291 -2.38 -12.28 -18.85
C LYS A 291 -3.52 -11.37 -18.41
N ALA A 292 -3.44 -10.84 -17.18
CA ALA A 292 -4.46 -9.96 -16.61
C ALA A 292 -4.60 -8.65 -17.38
N ARG A 293 -3.51 -8.08 -17.92
CA ARG A 293 -3.53 -6.77 -18.60
C ARG A 293 -4.14 -6.78 -19.99
N VAL A 294 -4.11 -7.91 -20.69
CA VAL A 294 -4.61 -8.02 -22.07
C VAL A 294 -6.07 -8.53 -22.09
N GLY A 295 -6.54 -9.16 -21.02
CA GLY A 295 -7.87 -9.75 -20.96
C GLY A 295 -8.99 -8.78 -20.62
N ASN A 296 -10.20 -9.08 -21.10
CA ASN A 296 -11.45 -8.45 -20.62
C ASN A 296 -11.73 -8.75 -19.14
N GLU A 297 -11.02 -9.74 -18.56
CA GLU A 297 -11.10 -10.13 -17.15
C GLU A 297 -10.84 -8.94 -16.21
N LEU A 298 -9.89 -8.06 -16.53
CA LEU A 298 -9.57 -6.91 -15.68
C LEU A 298 -10.76 -5.94 -15.57
N ILE A 299 -11.47 -5.70 -16.67
CA ILE A 299 -12.65 -4.83 -16.69
C ILE A 299 -13.79 -5.45 -15.88
N ALA A 300 -13.99 -6.76 -15.99
CA ALA A 300 -14.99 -7.48 -15.21
C ALA A 300 -14.69 -7.37 -13.70
N VAL A 301 -13.44 -7.62 -13.29
CA VAL A 301 -13.00 -7.47 -11.89
C VAL A 301 -13.23 -6.06 -11.38
N LEU A 302 -12.88 -5.03 -12.16
CA LEU A 302 -13.07 -3.63 -11.78
C LEU A 302 -14.54 -3.28 -11.56
N ARG A 303 -15.43 -3.76 -12.43
CA ARG A 303 -16.87 -3.55 -12.31
C ARG A 303 -17.44 -4.28 -11.11
N GLU A 304 -17.16 -5.57 -10.98
CA GLU A 304 -17.68 -6.42 -9.91
C GLU A 304 -17.20 -5.95 -8.54
N GLY A 305 -15.92 -5.56 -8.43
CA GLY A 305 -15.35 -4.98 -7.23
C GLY A 305 -16.03 -3.65 -6.85
N ALA A 306 -16.26 -2.76 -7.82
CA ALA A 306 -16.97 -1.50 -7.58
C ALA A 306 -18.43 -1.71 -7.17
N GLU A 307 -19.13 -2.67 -7.77
CA GLU A 307 -20.50 -3.04 -7.41
C GLU A 307 -20.56 -3.62 -5.98
N ALA A 308 -19.64 -4.53 -5.64
CA ALA A 308 -19.55 -5.12 -4.31
C ALA A 308 -19.26 -4.07 -3.23
N ALA A 309 -18.30 -3.16 -3.49
CA ALA A 309 -17.99 -2.04 -2.62
C ALA A 309 -19.20 -1.12 -2.45
N SER A 310 -19.81 -0.68 -3.56
CA SER A 310 -20.97 0.22 -3.58
C SER A 310 -22.17 -0.35 -2.81
N LYS A 311 -22.38 -1.67 -2.88
CA LYS A 311 -23.48 -2.33 -2.15
C LYS A 311 -23.37 -2.16 -0.64
N ILE A 312 -22.15 -2.16 -0.10
CA ILE A 312 -21.88 -1.98 1.33
C ILE A 312 -21.92 -0.49 1.68
N SER A 313 -21.14 0.32 0.95
CA SER A 313 -20.97 1.75 1.24
C SER A 313 -22.27 2.54 1.15
N ARG A 314 -23.16 2.19 0.21
CA ARG A 314 -24.43 2.91 0.00
C ARG A 314 -25.35 2.78 1.21
N GLY A 315 -25.36 1.60 1.84
CA GLY A 315 -26.13 1.37 3.06
C GLY A 315 -25.64 2.27 4.21
N LYS A 316 -24.32 2.32 4.41
CA LYS A 316 -23.70 3.19 5.43
C LYS A 316 -23.92 4.67 5.14
N LEU A 317 -23.75 5.10 3.89
CA LEU A 317 -23.95 6.49 3.50
C LEU A 317 -25.41 6.94 3.71
N ALA A 318 -26.38 6.11 3.35
CA ALA A 318 -27.79 6.39 3.56
C ALA A 318 -28.13 6.54 5.07
N GLU A 319 -27.54 5.69 5.91
CA GLU A 319 -27.64 5.82 7.38
C GLU A 319 -27.08 7.18 7.84
N VAL A 320 -25.86 7.54 7.42
CA VAL A 320 -25.22 8.81 7.74
C VAL A 320 -26.07 10.00 7.29
N TYR A 321 -26.59 9.98 6.06
CA TYR A 321 -27.44 11.04 5.51
C TYR A 321 -28.71 11.23 6.34
N LYS A 322 -29.38 10.13 6.72
CA LYS A 322 -30.55 10.18 7.60
C LYS A 322 -30.21 10.78 8.97
N LYS A 323 -29.06 10.41 9.55
CA LYS A 323 -28.59 10.92 10.84
C LYS A 323 -28.24 12.40 10.81
N VAL A 324 -27.66 12.89 9.72
CA VAL A 324 -27.33 14.31 9.49
C VAL A 324 -28.58 15.13 9.15
N GLY A 325 -29.64 14.49 8.65
CA GLY A 325 -30.93 15.11 8.37
C GLY A 325 -31.14 15.52 6.91
N PHE A 326 -30.43 14.88 5.96
CA PHE A 326 -30.70 15.08 4.53
C PHE A 326 -32.02 14.43 4.13
N VAL A 327 -32.75 15.10 3.23
CA VAL A 327 -34.03 14.64 2.71
C VAL A 327 -33.80 13.52 1.68
N THR A 328 -34.59 12.46 1.76
CA THR A 328 -34.60 11.38 0.77
C THR A 328 -35.52 11.76 -0.39
N ALA A 329 -35.01 11.64 -1.63
CA ALA A 329 -35.79 11.74 -2.85
C ALA A 329 -36.39 10.39 -3.25
#